data_AF-A0A6I7WSA3-F1
#
_entry.id   AF-A0A6I7WSA3-F1
#
_cell.length_a   1.000
_cell.length_b   1.000
_cell.length_c   1.000
_cell.angle_alpha   90.00
_cell.angle_beta   90.00
_cell.angle_gamma   90.00
#
_symmetry.space_group_name_H-M   'P 1'
#
loop_
_entity.id
_entity.type
_entity.pdbx_description
1 polymer ?
#
loop_
_entity_poly.entity_id
_entity_poly.type
_entity_poly.pdbx_seq_one_letter_code
_entity_poly.pdbx_strand_id
1 'polypeptide(L)' 'MNTHFIQDIQIKGFKCFADFKAQGFMQVNLIGGKNNVGKTAFLEACFVNVSAQDIKNGSM' A
#
# COMPACT_ATOMS: atom_id res chain seq x y z
N MET A 1 8.69 14.17 17.24
CA MET A 1 7.53 13.29 17.03
C MET A 1 7.92 12.25 15.99
N ASN A 2 7.93 10.97 16.33
CA ASN A 2 8.21 9.92 15.34
C ASN A 2 6.97 9.76 14.46
N THR A 3 7.10 10.13 13.19
CA THR A 3 6.01 10.12 12.22
C THR A 3 5.90 8.76 11.56
N HIS A 4 4.96 7.92 12.01
CA HIS A 4 4.65 6.61 11.42
C HIS A 4 3.65 6.76 10.26
N PHE A 5 4.03 7.47 9.20
CA PHE A 5 3.23 7.53 7.97
C PHE A 5 4.04 7.08 6.76
N ILE A 6 3.33 6.50 5.81
CA ILE A 6 3.87 6.06 4.52
C ILE A 6 4.44 7.29 3.80
N GLN A 7 5.67 7.20 3.30
CA GLN A 7 6.31 8.24 2.47
C GLN A 7 6.31 7.86 0.99
N ASP A 8 6.46 6.56 0.73
CA ASP A 8 6.44 5.92 -0.57
C ASP A 8 5.82 4.53 -0.49
N ILE A 9 5.25 4.07 -1.60
CA ILE A 9 4.73 2.72 -1.73
C ILE A 9 4.96 2.21 -3.15
N GLN A 10 5.34 0.93 -3.25
CA GLN A 10 5.38 0.20 -4.51
C GLN A 10 4.51 -1.04 -4.39
N ILE A 11 3.62 -1.22 -5.36
CA ILE A 11 2.67 -2.33 -5.42
C ILE A 11 2.94 -3.09 -6.71
N LYS A 12 3.30 -4.37 -6.60
CA LYS A 12 3.57 -5.25 -7.75
C LYS A 12 2.69 -6.49 -7.71
N GLY A 13 2.09 -6.84 -8.83
CA GLY A 13 1.29 -8.06 -8.98
C GLY A 13 0.08 -8.14 -8.04
N PHE A 14 -0.52 -7.01 -7.67
CA PHE A 14 -1.68 -6.98 -6.78
C PHE A 14 -2.91 -6.41 -7.49
N LYS A 15 -3.92 -7.27 -7.70
CA LYS A 15 -5.17 -6.94 -8.40
C LYS A 15 -4.89 -6.27 -9.75
N CYS A 16 -5.31 -5.00 -9.92
CA CYS A 16 -5.14 -4.24 -11.16
C CYS A 16 -3.76 -3.58 -11.30
N PHE A 17 -2.88 -3.68 -10.30
CA PHE A 17 -1.54 -3.08 -10.35
C PHE A 17 -0.50 -4.12 -10.77
N ALA A 18 -0.02 -4.00 -12.02
CA ALA A 18 1.12 -4.78 -12.50
C ALA A 18 2.43 -4.30 -11.83
N ASP A 19 2.74 -3.01 -11.95
CA ASP A 19 3.81 -2.31 -11.24
C ASP A 19 3.40 -0.84 -11.03
N PHE A 20 2.97 -0.50 -9.82
CA PHE A 20 2.55 0.84 -9.44
C PHE A 20 3.51 1.41 -8.39
N LYS A 21 3.90 2.67 -8.58
CA LYS A 21 4.76 3.39 -7.63
C LYS A 21 4.20 4.79 -7.38
N ALA A 22 4.16 5.18 -6.10
CA ALA A 22 3.80 6.53 -5.68
C ALA A 22 4.70 6.98 -4.52
N GLN A 23 4.96 8.28 -4.46
CA GLN A 23 5.85 8.93 -3.49
C GLN A 23 5.26 10.27 -3.07
N GLY A 24 5.78 10.85 -1.99
CA GLY A 24 5.38 12.19 -1.53
C GLY A 24 4.08 12.19 -0.73
N PHE A 25 3.74 11.06 -0.09
CA PHE A 25 2.60 10.98 0.80
C PHE A 25 2.79 11.87 2.02
N MET A 26 1.71 12.53 2.43
CA MET A 26 1.64 13.38 3.62
C MET A 26 0.70 12.77 4.65
N GLN A 27 0.47 13.47 5.77
CA GLN A 27 -0.47 13.01 6.81
C GLN A 27 -1.89 12.77 6.27
N VAL A 28 -2.33 13.57 5.30
CA VAL A 28 -3.63 13.42 4.62
C VAL A 28 -3.39 13.43 3.12
N ASN A 29 -3.96 12.45 2.41
CA ASN A 29 -3.83 12.31 0.96
C ASN A 29 -5.22 12.14 0.33
N LEU A 30 -5.45 12.80 -0.80
CA LEU A 30 -6.67 12.63 -1.59
C LEU A 30 -6.42 11.61 -2.71
N ILE A 31 -7.17 10.51 -2.70
CA ILE A 31 -7.10 9.48 -3.76
C ILE A 31 -8.33 9.65 -4.66
N GLY A 32 -8.15 10.39 -5.75
CA GLY A 32 -9.20 10.67 -6.74
C GLY A 32 -9.23 9.69 -7.92
N GLY A 33 -10.27 9.79 -8.76
CA GLY A 33 -10.37 9.06 -10.03
C GLY A 33 -11.76 8.47 -10.29
N LYS A 34 -11.98 7.96 -11.52
CA LYS A 34 -13.25 7.31 -11.91
C LYS A 34 -13.54 6.06 -11.06
N ASN A 35 -14.78 5.60 -11.07
CA ASN A 35 -15.14 4.35 -10.39
C ASN A 35 -14.38 3.17 -11.00
N ASN A 36 -14.07 2.18 -10.17
CA ASN A 36 -13.42 0.93 -10.58
C ASN A 36 -11.97 1.04 -11.12
N VAL A 37 -11.31 2.20 -11.01
CA VAL A 37 -9.92 2.38 -11.49
C VAL A 37 -8.84 1.87 -10.53
N GLY A 38 -9.22 1.25 -9.41
CA GLY A 38 -8.28 0.70 -8.43
C GLY A 38 -8.11 1.50 -7.13
N LYS A 39 -8.98 2.48 -6.84
CA LYS A 39 -8.93 3.23 -5.57
C LYS A 39 -9.05 2.32 -4.33
N THR A 40 -10.01 1.40 -4.34
CA THR A 40 -10.17 0.40 -3.28
C THR A 40 -8.99 -0.57 -3.25
N ALA A 41 -8.54 -1.04 -4.42
CA ALA A 41 -7.37 -1.91 -4.53
C ALA A 41 -6.10 -1.27 -3.94
N PHE A 42 -5.93 0.04 -4.10
CA PHE A 42 -4.81 0.76 -3.49
C PHE A 42 -4.87 0.72 -1.96
N LEU A 43 -6.04 1.01 -1.37
CA LEU A 43 -6.23 0.96 0.08
C LEU A 43 -6.07 -0.46 0.64
N GLU A 44 -6.52 -1.49 -0.10
CA GLU A 44 -6.33 -2.88 0.29
C GLU A 44 -4.86 -3.28 0.29
N ALA A 45 -4.07 -2.84 -0.70
CA ALA A 45 -2.63 -3.08 -0.72
C ALA A 45 -1.93 -2.45 0.50
N CYS A 46 -2.27 -1.20 0.83
CA CYS A 46 -1.78 -0.54 2.04
C CYS A 46 -2.16 -1.32 3.31
N PHE A 47 -3.41 -1.77 3.40
CA PHE A 47 -3.92 -2.51 4.56
C PHE A 47 -3.23 -3.86 4.73
N VAL A 48 -3.02 -4.61 3.63
CA VAL A 48 -2.27 -5.87 3.64
C VAL A 48 -0.85 -5.63 4.14
N ASN A 49 -0.15 -4.59 3.66
CA ASN A 49 1.21 -4.31 4.11
C ASN A 49 1.30 -4.00 5.62
N VAL A 50 0.34 -3.24 6.15
CA VAL A 50 0.31 -2.89 7.59
C VAL A 50 -0.13 -4.07 8.46
N SER A 51 -0.98 -4.95 7.94
CA SER A 51 -1.55 -6.07 8.70
C SER A 51 -0.79 -7.39 8.48
N ALA A 52 0.16 -7.41 7.55
CA ALA A 52 0.99 -8.57 7.28
C ALA A 52 1.82 -8.93 8.52
N GLN A 53 1.93 -10.22 8.77
CA GLN A 53 2.84 -10.75 9.76
C GLN A 53 4.00 -11.42 9.04
N ASP A 54 5.21 -11.18 9.54
CA ASP A 54 6.35 -11.95 9.09
C ASP A 54 6.07 -13.43 9.37
N ILE A 55 6.23 -14.24 8.33
CA ILE A 55 6.29 -15.68 8.53
C ILE A 55 7.59 -15.90 9.31
N LYS A 56 7.47 -16.25 10.60
CA LYS A 56 8.63 -16.70 11.37
C LYS A 56 9.23 -17.85 10.58
N ASN A 57 10.46 -17.67 10.10
CA ASN A 57 11.22 -18.76 9.51
C ASN A 57 11.11 -19.93 10.48
N GLY A 58 10.43 -21.00 10.05
CA GLY A 58 10.26 -22.18 10.87
C GLY A 58 11.64 -22.60 11.34
N SER A 59 11.81 -22.74 12.64
CA SER A 59 12.91 -23.48 13.22
C SER A 59 12.93 -24.87 12.56
N MET A 60 13.80 -25.03 11.56
CA MET A 60 14.37 -26.34 11.24
C MET A 60 15.31 -26.73 12.37
#